data_AF-A0A7H4N4W2-F1
#
_entry.id   AF-A0A7H4N4W2-F1
#
_cell.length_a   1.000
_cell.length_b   1.000
_cell.length_c   1.000
_cell.angle_alpha   90.00
_cell.angle_beta   90.00
_cell.angle_gamma   90.00
#
_symmetry.space_group_name_H-M   'P 1'
#
loop_
_entity.id
_entity.type
_entity.pdbx_description
1 polymer ?
#
loop_
_entity_poly.entity_id
_entity_poly.type
_entity_poly.pdbx_seq_one_letter_code
_entity_poly.pdbx_strand_id
1 'polypeptide(L)' 'MPVAIFDNDQNIDALAARIEDYAQTHPLRYGFLLRGHGLTCWGKDIHEARRQLEGLEFLFECELMRRRYERD' A
#
# COMPACT_ATOMS: atom_id res chain seq x y z
N MET A 1 0.46 -7.72 9.20
CA MET A 1 -0.45 -7.89 8.05
C MET A 1 0.26 -7.35 6.82
N PRO A 2 0.39 -8.12 5.73
CA PRO A 2 1.18 -7.71 4.58
C PRO A 2 0.46 -6.59 3.78
N VAL A 3 1.24 -5.60 3.31
CA VAL A 3 0.81 -4.58 2.34
C VAL A 3 1.47 -4.90 1.01
N ALA A 4 0.69 -5.01 -0.07
CA ALA A 4 1.22 -5.26 -1.40
C ALA A 4 2.04 -4.06 -1.90
N ILE A 5 3.16 -4.34 -2.57
CA ILE A 5 4.03 -3.33 -3.17
C ILE A 5 4.18 -3.65 -4.65
N PHE A 6 3.78 -2.73 -5.51
CA PHE A 6 3.94 -2.82 -6.95
C PHE A 6 5.02 -1.84 -7.42
N ASP A 7 5.68 -2.14 -8.53
CA ASP A 7 6.61 -1.19 -9.15
C ASP A 7 5.85 -0.06 -9.86
N ASN A 8 6.40 1.15 -9.82
CA ASN A 8 5.84 2.34 -10.45
C ASN A 8 6.08 2.32 -11.98
N ASP A 9 5.44 1.37 -12.65
CA ASP A 9 5.47 1.23 -14.09
C ASP A 9 4.72 2.38 -14.76
N GLN A 10 5.35 3.00 -15.75
CA GLN A 10 4.77 4.12 -16.49
C GLN A 10 3.71 3.66 -17.51
N ASN A 11 3.67 2.36 -17.84
CA ASN A 11 2.55 1.79 -18.55
C ASN A 11 1.39 1.53 -17.57
N ILE A 12 0.49 2.51 -17.48
CA ILE A 12 -0.63 2.51 -16.53
C ILE A 12 -1.60 1.36 -16.79
N ASP A 13 -1.90 1.04 -18.06
CA ASP A 13 -2.81 -0.05 -18.41
C ASP A 13 -2.24 -1.41 -17.97
N ALA A 14 -0.95 -1.63 -18.20
CA ALA A 14 -0.26 -2.84 -17.76
C ALA A 14 -0.18 -2.92 -16.22
N LEU A 15 0.07 -1.79 -15.55
CA LEU A 15 0.07 -1.71 -14.09
C LEU A 15 -1.31 -2.07 -13.51
N ALA A 16 -2.38 -1.48 -14.03
CA ALA A 16 -3.74 -1.76 -13.60
C ALA A 16 -4.10 -3.23 -13.76
N ALA A 17 -3.80 -3.83 -14.92
CA ALA A 17 -4.06 -5.25 -15.18
C ALA A 17 -3.31 -6.16 -14.18
N ARG A 18 -2.05 -5.85 -13.85
CA ARG A 18 -1.29 -6.61 -12.84
C ARG A 18 -1.88 -6.50 -11.44
N ILE A 19 -2.33 -5.30 -11.05
CA ILE A 19 -2.97 -5.07 -9.76
C ILE A 19 -4.28 -5.86 -9.68
N GLU A 20 -5.07 -5.83 -10.74
CA GLU A 20 -6.35 -6.57 -10.83
C GLU A 20 -6.13 -8.08 -10.75
N ASP A 21 -5.19 -8.63 -11.51
CA ASP A 21 -4.84 -10.06 -11.49
C ASP A 21 -4.37 -10.50 -10.09
N TYR A 22 -3.48 -9.72 -9.47
CA TYR A 22 -3.03 -9.96 -8.10
C TYR A 22 -4.20 -9.97 -7.11
N ALA A 23 -5.13 -9.01 -7.24
CA ALA A 23 -6.27 -8.86 -6.35
C ALA A 23 -7.27 -10.04 -6.42
N GLN A 24 -7.28 -10.83 -7.50
CA GLN A 24 -8.15 -12.01 -7.63
C GLN A 24 -7.87 -13.06 -6.55
N THR A 25 -6.60 -13.21 -6.16
CA THR A 25 -6.15 -14.22 -5.19
C THR A 25 -5.66 -13.60 -3.88
N HIS A 26 -5.33 -12.31 -3.89
CA HIS A 26 -4.80 -11.58 -2.73
C HIS A 26 -5.63 -10.32 -2.47
N PRO A 27 -6.64 -10.38 -1.59
CA PRO A 27 -7.48 -9.24 -1.29
C PRO A 27 -6.68 -8.02 -0.82
N LEU A 28 -6.71 -6.94 -1.61
CA LEU A 28 -6.14 -5.64 -1.27
C LEU A 28 -7.07 -4.92 -0.29
N ARG A 29 -7.12 -5.37 0.96
CA ARG A 29 -8.17 -4.95 1.92
C ARG A 29 -8.18 -3.47 2.28
N TYR A 30 -7.03 -2.82 2.23
CA TYR A 30 -6.86 -1.44 2.73
C TYR A 30 -6.21 -0.53 1.69
N GLY A 31 -5.39 -1.10 0.81
CA GLY A 31 -4.55 -0.35 -0.12
C GLY A 31 -3.35 -1.15 -0.59
N PHE A 32 -2.49 -0.48 -1.35
CA PHE A 32 -1.18 -0.95 -1.78
C PHE A 32 -0.20 0.22 -1.91
N LEU A 33 1.10 -0.10 -1.96
CA LEU A 33 2.16 0.86 -2.24
C LEU A 33 2.62 0.74 -3.69
N LEU A 34 2.82 1.89 -4.34
CA LEU A 34 3.59 1.99 -5.57
C LEU A 34 5.01 2.46 -5.23
N ARG A 35 6.01 1.66 -5.58
CA ARG A 35 7.42 1.91 -5.26
C ARG A 35 7.86 3.26 -5.82
N GLY A 36 8.30 4.16 -4.95
CA GLY A 36 8.75 5.50 -5.34
C GLY A 36 7.63 6.47 -5.72
N HIS A 37 6.37 6.09 -5.55
CA HIS A 37 5.21 6.96 -5.77
C HIS A 37 4.43 7.20 -4.47
N GLY A 38 4.09 6.14 -3.73
CA GLY A 38 3.39 6.29 -2.45
C GLY A 38 2.24 5.31 -2.24
N LEU A 39 1.39 5.64 -1.26
CA LEU A 39 0.27 4.83 -0.82
C LEU A 39 -0.99 5.16 -1.63
N THR A 40 -1.69 4.12 -2.08
CA THR A 40 -3.08 4.20 -2.53
C THR A 40 -3.92 3.36 -1.58
N CYS A 41 -4.93 3.97 -0.96
CA CYS A 41 -5.83 3.31 -0.01
C CYS A 41 -7.28 3.74 -0.24
N TRP A 42 -8.22 2.95 0.27
CA TRP A 42 -9.66 3.18 0.07
C TRP A 42 -10.48 2.69 1.26
N GLY A 43 -11.75 3.06 1.25
CA GLY A 43 -12.76 2.62 2.20
C GLY A 43 -14.14 2.77 1.59
N LYS A 44 -15.19 2.30 2.27
CA LYS A 44 -16.58 2.42 1.79
C LYS A 44 -17.05 3.88 1.71
N ASP A 45 -16.39 4.76 2.45
CA ASP A 45 -16.63 6.20 2.52
C ASP A 45 -15.31 6.93 2.81
N ILE A 46 -15.36 8.27 2.72
CA ILE A 46 -14.17 9.12 2.94
C ILE A 46 -13.62 9.02 4.35
N HIS A 47 -14.47 8.76 5.36
CA HIS A 47 -14.02 8.62 6.75
C HIS A 47 -13.26 7.32 6.94
N GLU A 48 -13.71 6.23 6.33
CA GLU A 48 -12.99 4.97 6.32
C GLU A 48 -11.68 5.07 5.55
N ALA A 49 -11.70 5.62 4.33
CA ALA A 49 -10.48 5.82 3.55
C ALA A 49 -9.43 6.62 4.35
N ARG A 50 -9.86 7.68 5.05
CA ARG A 50 -9.00 8.47 5.94
C ARG A 50 -8.44 7.65 7.11
N ARG A 51 -9.28 6.85 7.78
CA ARG A 51 -8.79 5.97 8.86
C ARG A 51 -7.77 4.94 8.35
N GLN A 52 -7.98 4.40 7.15
CA GLN A 52 -7.01 3.48 6.54
C GLN A 52 -5.69 4.18 6.21
N LEU A 53 -5.76 5.39 5.67
CA LEU A 53 -4.59 6.22 5.39
C LEU A 53 -3.76 6.46 6.66
N GLU A 54 -4.38 7.04 7.69
CA GLU A 54 -3.72 7.37 8.96
C GLU A 54 -3.14 6.12 9.65
N GLY A 55 -3.88 5.00 9.65
CA GLY A 55 -3.43 3.75 10.24
C GLY A 55 -2.24 3.11 9.51
N LEU A 56 -2.24 3.13 8.18
CA LEU A 56 -1.15 2.59 7.37
C LEU A 56 0.11 3.46 7.49
N GLU A 57 -0.03 4.79 7.47
CA GLU A 57 1.10 5.71 7.67
C GLU A 57 1.80 5.49 9.02
N PHE A 58 1.02 5.36 10.10
CA PHE A 58 1.56 5.05 11.42
C PHE A 58 2.35 3.73 11.43
N LEU A 59 1.79 2.67 10.83
CA LEU A 59 2.47 1.37 10.76
C LEU A 59 3.76 1.43 9.93
N PHE A 60 3.77 2.20 8.84
CA PHE A 60 4.98 2.42 8.04
C PHE A 60 6.05 3.17 8.82
N GLU A 61 5.66 4.16 9.62
CA GLU A 61 6.59 4.86 10.51
C GLU A 61 7.18 3.90 11.55
N CYS A 62 6.36 3.07 12.20
CA CYS A 62 6.85 2.05 13.13
C CYS A 62 7.83 1.08 12.47
N GLU A 63 7.52 0.59 11.26
CA GLU A 63 8.39 -0.32 10.51
C GLU A 63 9.71 0.35 10.11
N LEU A 64 9.65 1.63 9.71
CA LEU A 64 10.85 2.41 9.40
C LEU A 64 11.72 2.61 10.64
N MET A 65 11.12 2.96 11.79
CA MET A 65 11.83 3.10 13.06
C MET A 65 12.48 1.78 13.47
N ARG A 66 11.74 0.66 13.42
CA ARG A 66 12.27 -0.68 13.72
C ARG A 66 13.50 -1.01 12.88
N ARG A 67 13.43 -0.77 11.56
CA ARG A 67 14.57 -0.99 10.64
C ARG A 67 15.78 -0.10 10.91
N ARG A 68 15.58 1.11 11.45
CA ARG A 68 16.68 2.00 11.85
C ARG A 68 17.38 1.43 13.08
N TYR A 69 16.62 1.07 14.12
CA TYR A 69 17.19 0.48 15.34
C TYR A 69 17.89 -0.86 15.12
N GLU A 70 17.45 -1.68 14.17
CA GLU A 70 18.10 -2.97 13.86
C GLU A 70 19.35 -2.85 13.00
N ARG A 71 19.59 -1.67 12.41
CA ARG A 71 20.79 -1.39 11.60
C ARG A 71 21.93 -0.78 12.42
N ASP A 72 21.64 -0.33 13.64
CA ASP A 72 22.59 0.17 14.64
C ASP A 72 23.01 -0.97 15.59
#